data_AF-A0A7W5UAJ3-F1
#
_entry.id   AF-A0A7W5UAJ3-F1
#
_cell.length_a   1.000
_cell.length_b   1.000
_cell.length_c   1.000
_cell.angle_alpha   90.00
_cell.angle_beta   90.00
_cell.angle_gamma   90.00
#
_symmetry.space_group_name_H-M   'P 1'
#
loop_
_entity.id
_entity.type
_entity.pdbx_description
1 polymer ?
#
loop_
_entity_poly.entity_id
_entity_poly.type
_entity_poly.pdbx_seq_one_letter_code
_entity_poly.pdbx_strand_id
1 'polypeptide(L)'
;MISNLLAALFATFALGPLQAEIERHAVAAGQPAETVRQSQACLSSEVPALARRASEDTFWTISTVIGLSTGWSSPANLLDKSNPDCAPIIKLIQGSGEGADEA
;
A
#
# COMPACT_ATOMS: atom_id res chain seq x y z
N MET A 1 19.16 20.98 5.12
CA MET A 1 19.27 20.53 6.53
C MET A 1 17.91 20.21 7.15
N ILE A 2 16.89 21.04 6.95
CA ILE A 2 15.52 20.80 7.46
C ILE A 2 14.90 19.51 6.91
N SER A 3 15.13 19.14 5.65
CA SER A 3 14.63 17.85 5.11
C SER A 3 15.15 16.62 5.84
N ASN A 4 16.38 16.64 6.37
CA ASN A 4 16.94 15.51 7.11
C ASN A 4 16.33 15.39 8.50
N LEU A 5 16.03 16.53 9.12
CA LEU A 5 15.29 16.59 10.39
C LEU A 5 13.85 16.09 10.22
N LEU A 6 13.16 16.54 9.16
CA LEU A 6 11.81 16.09 8.85
C LEU A 6 11.76 14.60 8.51
N ALA A 7 12.74 14.08 7.75
CA ALA A 7 12.86 12.65 7.47
C ALA A 7 13.11 11.83 8.75
N ALA A 8 13.97 12.30 9.65
CA ALA A 8 14.22 11.63 10.93
C ALA A 8 13.00 11.64 11.86
N LEU A 9 12.24 12.74 11.88
CA LEU A 9 10.98 12.83 12.61
C LEU A 9 9.92 11.90 12.00
N PHE A 10 9.76 11.85 10.68
CA PHE A 10 8.86 10.91 10.02
C PHE A 10 9.26 9.45 10.27
N ALA A 11 10.56 9.11 10.20
CA ALA A 11 11.03 7.77 10.52
C ALA A 11 10.72 7.36 11.97
N THR A 12 10.88 8.28 12.91
CA THR A 12 10.71 7.99 14.35
C THR A 12 9.24 8.00 14.77
N PHE A 13 8.46 8.97 14.30
CA PHE A 13 7.08 9.21 14.74
C PHE A 13 6.01 8.69 13.78
N ALA A 14 6.35 8.37 12.52
CA ALA A 14 5.41 7.73 11.61
C ALA A 14 5.78 6.25 11.41
N LEU A 15 7.01 5.92 11.00
CA LEU A 15 7.37 4.52 10.69
C LEU A 15 7.48 3.63 11.93
N GLY A 16 8.00 4.15 13.04
CA GLY A 16 8.10 3.43 14.32
C GLY A 16 6.75 2.95 14.87
N PRO A 17 5.77 3.86 15.12
CA PRO A 17 4.45 3.45 15.59
C PRO A 17 3.66 2.66 14.54
N LEU A 18 3.87 2.90 13.25
CA LEU A 18 3.19 2.15 12.20
C LEU A 18 3.56 0.65 12.21
N GLN A 19 4.82 0.29 12.47
CA GLN A 19 5.23 -1.11 12.55
C GLN A 19 4.55 -1.85 13.71
N ALA A 20 4.48 -1.23 14.89
CA ALA A 20 3.82 -1.80 16.06
C ALA A 20 2.30 -1.96 15.83
N GLU A 21 1.69 -1.02 15.12
CA GLU A 21 0.26 -1.07 14.80
C GLU A 21 -0.05 -2.13 13.73
N ILE A 22 0.81 -2.28 12.71
CA ILE A 22 0.71 -3.36 11.72
C ILE A 22 0.83 -4.73 12.39
N GLU A 23 1.79 -4.92 13.30
CA GLU A 23 1.92 -6.17 14.06
C GLU A 23 0.68 -6.46 14.92
N ARG A 24 0.13 -5.45 15.60
CA ARG A 24 -1.11 -5.61 16.38
C ARG A 24 -2.30 -5.95 15.51
N HIS A 25 -2.49 -5.26 14.39
CA HIS A 25 -3.61 -5.52 13.48
C HIS A 25 -3.47 -6.86 12.75
N ALA A 26 -2.25 -7.26 12.39
CA ALA A 26 -1.98 -8.58 11.82
C ALA A 26 -2.37 -9.71 12.78
N VAL A 27 -1.97 -9.59 14.04
CA VAL A 27 -2.34 -10.54 15.11
C VAL A 27 -3.85 -10.51 15.38
N ALA A 28 -4.45 -9.32 15.44
CA ALA A 28 -5.89 -9.15 15.70
C ALA A 28 -6.77 -9.66 14.54
N ALA A 29 -6.29 -9.56 13.29
CA ALA A 29 -6.97 -10.07 12.11
C ALA A 29 -6.73 -11.57 11.86
N GLY A 30 -5.96 -12.24 12.72
CA GLY A 30 -5.58 -13.65 12.56
C GLY A 30 -4.81 -13.93 11.27
N GLN A 31 -4.16 -12.91 10.68
CA GLN A 31 -3.45 -13.04 9.43
C GLN A 31 -2.09 -13.72 9.65
N PRO A 32 -1.67 -14.65 8.77
CA PRO A 32 -0.36 -15.25 8.87
C PRO A 32 0.72 -14.17 8.81
N ALA A 33 1.68 -14.18 9.75
CA ALA A 33 2.79 -13.25 9.76
C ALA A 33 3.56 -13.23 8.42
N GLU A 34 3.57 -14.36 7.72
CA GLU A 34 4.17 -14.49 6.40
C GLU A 34 3.46 -13.64 5.33
N THR A 35 2.13 -13.61 5.31
CA THR A 35 1.34 -12.77 4.38
C THR A 35 1.65 -11.29 4.59
N VAL A 36 1.83 -10.88 5.85
CA VAL A 36 2.15 -9.49 6.21
C VAL A 36 3.58 -9.13 5.79
N ARG A 37 4.55 -10.03 6.02
CA ARG A 37 5.94 -9.81 5.58
C ARG A 37 6.06 -9.73 4.06
N GLN A 38 5.36 -10.59 3.32
CA GLN A 38 5.32 -10.56 1.85
C GLN A 38 4.67 -9.27 1.34
N SER A 39 3.57 -8.85 1.95
CA SER A 39 2.91 -7.57 1.64
C SER A 39 3.86 -6.38 1.90
N GLN A 40 4.60 -6.40 3.00
CA GLN A 40 5.62 -5.38 3.28
C GLN A 40 6.76 -5.39 2.25
N ALA A 41 7.22 -6.57 1.83
CA ALA A 41 8.24 -6.71 0.79
C ALA A 41 7.77 -6.12 -0.55
N CYS A 42 6.54 -6.45 -0.97
CA CYS A 42 5.89 -5.85 -2.13
C CYS A 42 5.86 -4.32 -2.03
N LEU A 43 5.27 -3.78 -0.97
CA LEU A 43 5.13 -2.34 -0.79
C LEU A 43 6.48 -1.62 -0.73
N SER A 44 7.47 -2.22 -0.09
CA SER A 44 8.83 -1.64 -0.01
C SER A 44 9.49 -1.52 -1.39
N SER A 45 9.14 -2.41 -2.33
CA SER A 45 9.62 -2.36 -3.71
C SER A 45 8.81 -1.41 -4.61
N GLU A 46 7.50 -1.34 -4.41
CA GLU A 46 6.57 -0.66 -5.32
C GLU A 46 6.29 0.79 -4.97
N VAL A 47 6.15 1.09 -3.67
CA VAL A 47 5.78 2.43 -3.18
C VAL A 47 6.78 3.51 -3.64
N PRO A 48 8.10 3.31 -3.61
CA PRO A 48 9.05 4.33 -4.09
C PRO A 48 8.87 4.65 -5.59
N ALA A 49 8.62 3.64 -6.42
CA ALA A 49 8.41 3.82 -7.85
C ALA A 49 7.08 4.56 -8.12
N LEU A 50 6.03 4.20 -7.40
CA LEU A 50 4.74 4.90 -7.47
C LEU A 50 4.84 6.35 -7.00
N ALA A 51 5.51 6.62 -5.89
CA ALA A 51 5.69 7.96 -5.36
C ALA A 51 6.43 8.85 -6.37
N ARG A 52 7.44 8.29 -7.04
CA ARG A 52 8.17 8.98 -8.10
C ARG A 52 7.25 9.30 -9.28
N ARG A 53 6.53 8.30 -9.80
CA ARG A 53 5.57 8.52 -10.89
C ARG A 53 4.52 9.55 -10.52
N ALA A 54 3.99 9.50 -9.29
CA ALA A 54 2.97 10.42 -8.83
C ALA A 54 3.46 11.89 -8.85
N SER A 55 4.75 12.11 -8.57
CA SER A 55 5.38 13.42 -8.61
C SER A 55 5.71 13.90 -10.03
N GLU A 56 5.97 12.97 -10.96
CA GLU A 56 6.42 13.28 -12.32
C GLU A 56 5.25 13.34 -13.33
N ASP A 57 4.15 12.64 -13.10
CA ASP A 57 3.01 12.51 -14.02
C ASP A 57 1.70 13.00 -13.36
N THR A 58 1.46 14.31 -13.44
CA THR A 58 0.27 14.93 -12.84
C THR A 58 -1.04 14.40 -13.41
N PHE A 59 -1.08 14.10 -14.71
CA PHE A 59 -2.29 13.59 -15.36
C PHE A 59 -2.65 12.21 -14.85
N TRP A 60 -1.66 11.29 -14.82
CA TRP A 60 -1.84 9.94 -14.27
C TRP A 60 -2.24 9.98 -12.80
N THR A 61 -1.64 10.87 -12.00
CA THR A 61 -1.98 11.01 -10.57
C THR A 61 -3.43 11.39 -10.37
N ILE A 62 -3.91 12.43 -11.08
CA ILE A 62 -5.29 12.90 -10.96
C ILE A 62 -6.26 11.78 -11.41
N SER A 63 -6.01 11.15 -12.57
CA SER A 63 -6.89 10.07 -13.05
C SER A 63 -6.90 8.87 -12.12
N THR A 64 -5.76 8.53 -11.52
CA THR A 64 -5.63 7.41 -10.58
C THR A 64 -6.39 7.70 -9.28
N VAL A 65 -6.22 8.90 -8.71
CA VAL A 65 -6.95 9.30 -7.48
C VAL A 65 -8.46 9.26 -7.70
N ILE A 66 -8.94 9.80 -8.81
CA ILE A 66 -10.37 9.77 -9.16
C ILE A 66 -10.84 8.33 -9.39
N GLY A 67 -10.07 7.53 -10.13
CA GLY A 67 -10.42 6.13 -10.42
C GLY A 67 -10.52 5.29 -9.15
N LEU A 68 -9.59 5.47 -8.20
CA LEU A 68 -9.61 4.76 -6.92
C LEU A 68 -10.75 5.23 -6.01
N SER A 69 -11.02 6.55 -5.95
CA SER A 69 -12.06 7.10 -5.07
C SER A 69 -13.48 6.78 -5.54
N THR A 70 -13.66 6.63 -6.84
CA THR A 70 -14.95 6.24 -7.46
C THR A 70 -15.12 4.72 -7.59
N GLY A 71 -14.08 3.94 -7.26
CA GLY A 71 -14.08 2.48 -7.42
C GLY A 71 -13.93 2.00 -8.87
N TRP A 72 -13.82 2.89 -9.86
CA TRP A 72 -13.56 2.52 -11.26
C TRP A 72 -12.25 1.74 -11.40
N SER A 73 -11.21 2.14 -10.65
CA SER A 73 -9.91 1.49 -10.66
C SER A 73 -9.67 0.75 -9.36
N SER A 74 -9.19 -0.49 -9.45
CA SER A 74 -8.75 -1.25 -8.27
C SER A 74 -7.35 -0.82 -7.83
N PRO A 75 -7.08 -0.71 -6.51
CA PRO A 75 -5.73 -0.50 -5.99
C PRO A 75 -4.74 -1.59 -6.43
N ALA A 76 -5.23 -2.81 -6.72
CA ALA A 76 -4.40 -3.90 -7.23
C ALA A 76 -3.83 -3.64 -8.64
N ASN A 77 -4.32 -2.62 -9.35
CA ASN A 77 -3.75 -2.20 -10.63
C ASN A 77 -2.50 -1.33 -10.49
N LEU A 78 -2.25 -0.80 -9.29
CA LEU A 78 -1.03 -0.07 -8.99
C LEU A 78 0.16 -0.98 -8.78
N LEU A 79 -0.09 -2.23 -8.40
CA LEU A 79 0.93 -3.21 -8.09
C LEU A 79 1.36 -3.99 -9.34
N ASP A 80 2.65 -4.28 -9.44
CA ASP A 80 3.27 -5.13 -10.43
C ASP A 80 2.85 -6.59 -10.22
N LYS A 81 2.00 -7.06 -11.12
CA LYS A 81 1.50 -8.45 -11.13
C LYS A 81 2.58 -9.48 -11.44
N SER A 82 3.75 -9.06 -11.93
CA SER A 82 4.89 -9.94 -12.18
C SER A 82 5.78 -10.13 -10.95
N ASN A 83 5.62 -9.30 -9.91
CA ASN A 83 6.35 -9.44 -8.65
C ASN A 83 5.68 -10.51 -7.76
N PRO A 84 6.36 -11.64 -7.44
CA PRO A 84 5.79 -12.69 -6.62
C PRO A 84 5.46 -12.23 -5.19
N ASP A 85 6.19 -11.25 -4.66
CA ASP A 85 5.93 -10.70 -3.31
C ASP A 85 4.58 -9.97 -3.25
N CYS A 86 4.06 -9.51 -4.40
CA CYS A 86 2.80 -8.78 -4.49
C CYS A 86 1.57 -9.66 -4.67
N ALA A 87 1.74 -10.93 -5.03
CA ALA A 87 0.62 -11.86 -5.22
C ALA A 87 -0.33 -11.97 -4.00
N PRO A 88 0.15 -12.03 -2.74
CA PRO A 88 -0.72 -12.14 -1.56
C PRO A 88 -1.60 -10.91 -1.36
N ILE A 89 -1.02 -9.70 -1.47
CA ILE A 89 -1.76 -8.45 -1.26
C ILE A 89 -2.71 -8.15 -2.43
N ILE A 90 -2.34 -8.47 -3.66
CA ILE A 90 -3.22 -8.37 -4.84
C ILE A 90 -4.45 -9.26 -4.64
N LYS A 91 -4.25 -10.51 -4.20
CA LYS A 91 -5.34 -11.45 -3.92
C LYS A 91 -6.24 -10.97 -2.78
N LEU A 92 -5.66 -10.39 -1.73
CA LEU A 92 -6.41 -9.83 -0.61
C LEU A 92 -7.30 -8.65 -1.05
N ILE A 93 -6.77 -7.74 -1.87
CA ILE A 93 -7.51 -6.58 -2.39
C ILE A 93 -8.65 -7.03 -3.30
N GLN A 94 -8.40 -8.02 -4.17
CA GLN A 94 -9.41 -8.53 -5.09
C GLN A 94 -10.52 -9.29 -4.36
N GLY A 95 -10.18 -10.17 -3.41
CA GLY A 95 -11.16 -10.94 -2.65
C GLY A 95 -12.02 -10.11 -1.69
N SER A 96 -11.61 -8.88 -1.35
CA SER A 96 -12.42 -7.95 -0.56
C SER A 96 -13.49 -7.22 -1.40
N GLY A 97 -13.36 -7.20 -2.74
CA GLY A 97 -14.28 -6.49 -3.64
C GLY A 97 -15.62 -7.21 -3.86
N GLU A 98 -15.68 -8.52 -3.62
CA GLU A 98 -16.88 -9.35 -3.82
C GLU A 98 -17.96 -9.19 -2.73
N GLY A 99 -17.71 -8.40 -1.68
CA GLY A 99 -18.66 -8.17 -0.57
C GLY A 99 -19.32 -6.78 -0.53
N ALA A 100 -19.08 -5.92 -1.52
CA ALA A 100 -19.54 -4.52 -1.52
C ALA A 100 -20.74 -4.25 -2.45
N ASP A 101 -21.29 -5.27 -3.11
CA ASP A 101 -22.40 -5.16 -4.09
C ASP A 101 -23.79 -5.44 -3.48
N GLU A 102 -23.89 -5.51 -2.14
CA GLU A 102 -25.16 -5.65 -1.40
C GLU A 102 -25.25 -4.63 -0.25
N ALA A 103 -25.55 -3.37 -0.57
CA ALA A 103 -26.10 -2.38 0.38
C ALA A 103 -26.97 -1.35 -0.34
#